data_AF-A0A3P0XCU9-F1
#
_entry.id   AF-A0A3P0XCU9-F1
#
_cell.length_a   1.000
_cell.length_b   1.000
_cell.length_c   1.000
_cell.angle_alpha   90.00
_cell.angle_beta   90.00
_cell.angle_gamma   90.00
#
_symmetry.space_group_name_H-M   'P 1'
#
loop_
_entity.id
_entity.type
_entity.pdbx_description
1 polymer ?
#
loop_
_entity_poly.entity_id
_entity_poly.type
_entity_poly.pdbx_seq_one_letter_code
_entity_poly.pdbx_strand_id
1 'polypeptide(L)' 'MANVPPPAKKSRKGPPPAVNSTVGNLEKSEPGTLKPLNFKVPANFHRDFKVYASQQGISMLDLLQEGFRVVREQRGQ' A
#
# COMPACT_ATOMS: atom_id res chain seq x y z
N MET A 1 17.00 -67.20 -11.84
CA MET A 1 17.17 -65.77 -12.15
C MET A 1 16.31 -64.97 -11.20
N ALA A 2 16.90 -64.15 -10.32
CA ALA A 2 16.13 -63.32 -9.39
C ALA A 2 15.55 -62.11 -10.15
N ASN A 3 14.22 -61.96 -10.12
CA ASN A 3 13.51 -60.85 -10.73
C ASN A 3 13.47 -59.68 -9.74
N VAL A 4 14.18 -58.58 -10.04
CA VAL A 4 14.24 -57.40 -9.17
C VAL A 4 13.26 -56.34 -9.69
N PRO A 5 12.29 -55.89 -8.87
CA PRO A 5 11.27 -54.95 -9.31
C PRO A 5 11.86 -53.53 -9.54
N PRO A 6 11.26 -52.75 -10.46
CA PRO A 6 11.76 -51.43 -10.81
C PRO A 6 11.61 -50.42 -9.65
N PRO A 7 12.53 -49.45 -9.52
CA PRO A 7 12.52 -48.49 -8.42
C PRO A 7 11.30 -47.55 -8.50
N ALA A 8 10.70 -47.30 -7.35
CA ALA A 8 9.50 -46.47 -7.22
C ALA A 8 9.72 -45.04 -7.74
N LYS A 9 8.78 -44.55 -8.57
CA LYS A 9 8.79 -43.19 -9.11
C LYS A 9 8.70 -42.16 -7.98
N LYS A 10 9.81 -41.46 -7.69
CA LYS A 10 9.81 -40.32 -6.77
C LYS A 10 9.08 -39.14 -7.43
N SER A 11 7.92 -38.75 -6.91
CA SER A 11 7.24 -37.51 -7.29
C SER A 11 8.17 -36.32 -7.02
N ARG A 12 8.55 -35.59 -8.09
CA ARG A 12 9.43 -34.39 -8.00
C ARG A 12 8.73 -33.15 -7.44
N LYS A 13 7.41 -33.18 -7.30
CA LYS A 13 6.65 -32.08 -6.71
C LYS A 13 6.62 -32.32 -5.20
N GLY A 14 7.24 -31.42 -4.46
CA GLY A 14 7.21 -31.43 -2.99
C GLY A 14 5.78 -31.38 -2.47
N PRO A 15 5.60 -31.55 -1.15
CA PRO A 15 4.29 -31.43 -0.53
C PRO A 15 3.66 -30.07 -0.86
N PRO A 16 2.32 -30.01 -1.04
CA PRO A 16 1.64 -28.75 -1.25
C PRO A 16 1.95 -27.79 -0.07
N PRO A 17 2.17 -26.50 -0.35
CA PRO A 17 2.35 -25.51 0.71
C PRO A 17 1.13 -25.50 1.64
N ALA A 18 1.38 -25.27 2.93
CA ALA A 18 0.32 -25.19 3.91
C ALA A 18 -0.65 -24.06 3.55
N VAL A 19 -1.95 -24.26 3.80
CA VAL A 19 -3.05 -23.35 3.40
C VAL A 19 -2.87 -21.93 3.96
N ASN A 20 -2.08 -21.77 5.03
CA ASN A 20 -1.77 -20.51 5.69
C ASN A 20 -0.51 -19.81 5.17
N SER A 21 0.22 -20.39 4.20
CA SER A 21 1.37 -19.75 3.55
C SER A 21 0.94 -19.09 2.25
N THR A 22 0.04 -18.11 2.34
CA THR A 22 -0.32 -17.25 1.22
C THR A 22 0.40 -15.90 1.37
N VAL A 23 0.86 -15.34 0.26
CA VAL A 23 1.70 -14.12 0.22
C VAL A 23 0.91 -12.83 0.48
N GLY A 24 -0.06 -12.83 1.40
CA GLY A 24 -0.71 -11.65 1.99
C GLY A 24 -1.26 -10.57 1.03
N ASN A 25 -1.26 -10.79 -0.30
CA ASN A 25 -1.48 -9.74 -1.31
C ASN A 25 -2.92 -9.23 -1.35
N LEU A 26 -3.83 -9.89 -0.62
CA LEU A 26 -5.24 -9.51 -0.47
C LEU A 26 -5.55 -8.90 0.90
N GLU A 27 -4.57 -8.89 1.82
CA GLU A 27 -4.72 -8.31 3.16
C GLU A 27 -4.86 -6.79 3.00
N LYS A 28 -5.94 -6.25 3.56
CA LYS A 28 -6.17 -4.81 3.57
C LYS A 28 -5.11 -4.20 4.48
N SER A 29 -4.33 -3.24 3.96
CA SER A 29 -3.26 -2.57 4.72
C SER A 29 -3.77 -2.14 6.09
N GLU A 30 -3.00 -2.41 7.14
CA GLU A 30 -3.42 -2.16 8.51
C GLU A 30 -3.85 -0.69 8.69
N PRO A 31 -4.94 -0.43 9.45
CA PRO A 31 -5.37 0.93 9.75
C PRO A 31 -4.23 1.68 10.47
N GLY A 32 -3.62 2.64 9.78
CA GLY A 32 -2.43 3.35 10.23
C GLY A 32 -1.26 3.29 9.25
N THR A 33 -1.31 2.39 8.25
CA THR A 33 -0.32 2.37 7.17
C THR A 33 -0.50 3.60 6.28
N LEU A 34 0.49 4.50 6.29
CA LEU A 34 0.50 5.68 5.43
C LEU A 34 0.60 5.26 3.95
N LYS A 35 -0.31 5.77 3.12
CA LYS A 35 -0.28 5.58 1.67
C LYS A 35 0.04 6.89 0.97
N PRO A 36 0.99 6.88 0.00
CA PRO A 36 1.32 8.08 -0.75
C PRO A 36 0.20 8.44 -1.73
N LEU A 37 -0.21 9.70 -1.77
CA LEU A 37 -1.20 10.20 -2.75
C LEU A 37 -0.58 10.54 -4.13
N ASN A 38 0.74 10.65 -4.24
CA ASN A 38 1.48 10.84 -5.50
C ASN A 38 0.92 11.94 -6.44
N PHE A 39 0.78 13.17 -5.93
CA PHE A 39 0.37 14.30 -6.74
C PHE A 39 1.52 14.87 -7.58
N LYS A 40 1.23 15.17 -8.85
CA LYS A 40 2.05 16.07 -9.66
C LYS A 40 1.35 17.41 -9.74
N VAL A 41 2.01 18.46 -9.27
CA VAL A 41 1.48 19.82 -9.25
C VAL A 41 2.41 20.77 -10.00
N PRO A 42 1.90 21.89 -10.53
CA PRO A 42 2.74 22.93 -11.10
C PRO A 42 3.75 23.48 -10.07
N ALA A 43 4.94 23.87 -10.51
CA ALA A 43 6.01 24.34 -9.63
C ALA A 43 5.62 25.60 -8.83
N ASN A 44 4.88 26.52 -9.46
CA ASN A 44 4.40 27.75 -8.81
C ASN A 44 3.46 27.42 -7.65
N PHE A 45 2.48 26.55 -7.90
CA PHE A 45 1.54 26.10 -6.87
C PHE A 45 2.26 25.42 -5.70
N HIS A 46 3.23 24.54 -5.97
CA HIS A 46 4.01 23.90 -4.91
C HIS A 46 4.75 24.91 -4.03
N ARG A 47 5.32 25.97 -4.64
CA ARG A 47 5.97 27.04 -3.91
C ARG A 47 4.99 27.81 -3.02
N ASP A 48 3.87 28.25 -3.59
CA ASP A 48 2.85 29.01 -2.86
C ASP A 48 2.26 28.19 -1.70
N PHE A 49 1.95 26.92 -1.96
CA PHE A 49 1.44 25.98 -0.95
C PHE A 49 2.41 25.80 0.20
N LYS A 50 3.71 25.64 -0.10
CA LYS A 50 4.76 25.52 0.91
C LYS A 50 4.93 26.81 1.72
N VAL A 51 4.91 27.97 1.06
CA VAL A 51 5.04 29.27 1.74
C VAL A 51 3.86 29.47 2.70
N TYR A 52 2.64 29.20 2.24
CA TYR A 52 1.45 29.32 3.08
C TYR A 52 1.51 28.40 4.31
N ALA A 53 1.85 27.11 4.12
CA ALA A 53 2.02 26.18 5.24
C ALA A 53 3.07 26.67 6.25
N SER A 54 4.20 27.21 5.74
CA SER A 54 5.27 27.75 6.59
C SER A 54 4.82 28.99 7.38
N GLN A 55 4.04 29.88 6.76
CA GLN A 55 3.49 31.07 7.41
C GLN A 55 2.50 30.73 8.53
N GLN A 56 1.73 29.66 8.36
CA GLN A 56 0.78 29.16 9.37
C GLN A 56 1.44 28.25 10.42
N GLY A 57 2.73 27.90 10.25
CA GLY A 57 3.46 27.04 11.17
C GLY A 57 3.01 25.57 11.14
N ILE A 58 2.41 25.12 10.04
CA ILE A 58 1.88 23.75 9.86
C ILE A 58 2.62 23.00 8.76
N SER A 59 2.49 21.67 8.73
CA SER A 59 3.04 20.89 7.63
C SER A 59 2.18 21.01 6.37
N MET A 60 2.78 20.75 5.20
CA MET A 60 2.04 20.66 3.94
C MET A 60 0.98 19.54 3.97
N LEU A 61 1.19 18.50 4.78
CA LEU A 61 0.22 17.41 4.94
C LEU A 61 -0.98 17.87 5.77
N ASP A 62 -0.75 18.60 6.87
CA ASP A 62 -1.83 19.14 7.70
C ASP A 62 -2.71 20.09 6.89
N LEU A 63 -2.08 21.02 6.17
CA LEU A 63 -2.80 21.93 5.27
C LEU A 63 -3.68 21.19 4.25
N LEU A 64 -3.17 20.08 3.69
CA LEU A 64 -3.92 19.24 2.76
C LEU A 64 -5.12 18.56 3.45
N GLN A 65 -4.93 18.02 4.65
CA GLN A 65 -6.00 17.35 5.41
C GLN A 65 -7.08 18.35 5.83
N GLU A 66 -6.70 19.53 6.28
CA GLU A 66 -7.63 20.60 6.63
C GLU A 66 -8.43 21.08 5.43
N GLY A 67 -7.76 21.34 4.30
CA GLY A 67 -8.42 21.70 3.05
C GLY A 67 -9.42 20.63 2.60
N PHE A 68 -9.06 19.35 2.73
CA PHE A 68 -9.96 18.25 2.41
C PHE A 68 -11.18 18.18 3.35
N ARG A 69 -10.99 18.37 4.67
CA ARG A 69 -12.08 18.43 5.66
C ARG A 69 -13.09 19.52 5.30
N VAL A 70 -12.61 20.73 5.05
CA VAL A 70 -13.47 21.88 4.69
C VAL A 70 -14.25 21.60 3.41
N VAL A 71 -13.59 21.05 2.38
CA VAL A 71 -14.26 20.72 1.11
C VAL A 71 -15.32 19.63 1.30
N ARG A 72 -15.07 18.62 2.15
CA ARG A 72 -16.05 17.58 2.47
C ARG A 72 -17.28 18.14 3.18
N GLU A 73 -17.06 18.99 4.18
CA GLU A 73 -18.14 19.66 4.92
C GLU A 73 -18.99 20.54 4.01
N GLN A 74 -18.36 21.32 3.13
CA GLN A 74 -19.07 22.18 2.19
C GLN A 74 -19.84 21.41 1.11
N ARG A 75 -19.37 20.22 0.72
CA ARG A 75 -20.01 19.37 -0.30
C ARG A 75 -21.03 18.40 0.27
N GLY A 76 -21.30 18.43 1.57
CA GLY A 76 -22.40 17.70 2.22
C GLY A 76 -22.26 16.18 2.18
N GLN A 77 -21.03 15.63 2.26
CA GLN A 77 -20.76 14.19 2.34
C GLN A 77 -20.08 13.76 3.64
#